data_AF-A0A521TTK2-F1
#
_entry.id   AF-A0A521TTK2-F1
#
_cell.length_a   1.000
_cell.length_b   1.000
_cell.length_c   1.000
_cell.angle_alpha   90.00
_cell.angle_beta   90.00
_cell.angle_gamma   90.00
#
_symmetry.space_group_name_H-M   'P 1'
#
loop_
_entity.id
_entity.type
_entity.pdbx_description
1 polymer ?
#
loop_
_entity_poly.entity_id
_entity_poly.type
_entity_poly.pdbx_seq_one_letter_code
_entity_poly.pdbx_strand_id
1 'polypeptide(L)' 'MANLDALYRNIAAKVIQRCHGSIKITKHGKILEVYDVHRHIWSKGLAGLIIKEECKNADLKEWEFAHVRNYVIKELLS' A
#
# COMPACT_ATOMS: atom_id res chain seq x y z
N MET A 1 14.77 -10.56 -12.91
CA MET A 1 14.28 -10.39 -11.54
C MET A 1 14.19 -8.92 -11.12
N ALA A 2 15.10 -8.02 -11.55
CA ALA A 2 15.02 -6.58 -11.24
C ALA A 2 13.73 -5.85 -11.68
N ASN A 3 13.06 -6.32 -12.74
CA ASN A 3 11.88 -5.63 -13.29
C ASN A 3 10.64 -5.74 -12.38
N LEU A 4 10.49 -6.85 -11.64
CA LEU A 4 9.34 -7.06 -10.76
C LEU A 4 9.51 -6.30 -9.44
N ASP A 5 10.72 -6.27 -8.86
CA ASP A 5 10.98 -5.49 -7.66
C ASP A 5 10.74 -3.99 -7.89
N ALA A 6 11.23 -3.46 -9.02
CA ALA A 6 10.97 -2.08 -9.41
C ALA A 6 9.46 -1.82 -9.62
N LEU A 7 8.73 -2.77 -10.22
CA LEU A 7 7.29 -2.68 -10.40
C LEU A 7 6.56 -2.63 -9.04
N TYR A 8 6.84 -3.55 -8.12
CA TYR A 8 6.18 -3.57 -6.81
C TYR A 8 6.49 -2.32 -6.00
N ARG A 9 7.72 -1.83 -6.06
CA ARG A 9 8.13 -0.58 -5.40
C ARG A 9 7.38 0.62 -5.96
N ASN A 10 7.24 0.71 -7.29
CA ASN A 10 6.47 1.77 -7.93
C ASN A 10 4.98 1.73 -7.55
N ILE A 11 4.38 0.54 -7.49
CA ILE A 11 2.98 0.39 -7.07
C ILE A 11 2.83 0.75 -5.59
N ALA A 12 3.77 0.35 -4.73
CA ALA A 12 3.77 0.75 -3.33
C ALA A 12 3.84 2.28 -3.16
N ALA A 13 4.68 2.96 -3.95
CA ALA A 13 4.76 4.42 -3.95
C ALA A 13 3.43 5.06 -4.36
N LYS A 14 2.74 4.52 -5.38
CA LYS A 14 1.39 4.97 -5.77
C LYS A 14 0.36 4.79 -4.66
N VAL A 15 0.38 3.65 -3.97
CA VAL A 15 -0.48 3.40 -2.81
C VAL A 15 -0.26 4.48 -1.74
N ILE A 16 1.01 4.75 -1.39
CA ILE A 16 1.37 5.75 -0.38
C ILE A 16 0.92 7.15 -0.81
N GLN A 17 1.16 7.51 -2.08
CA GLN A 17 0.75 8.78 -2.65
C GLN A 17 -0.77 8.97 -2.64
N ARG A 18 -1.53 7.93 -3.02
CA ARG A 18 -3.00 7.94 -2.97
C ARG A 18 -3.53 8.13 -1.54
N CYS A 19 -2.80 7.63 -0.56
CA CYS A 19 -3.10 7.85 0.85
C CYS A 19 -2.52 9.16 1.41
N HIS A 20 -1.88 10.00 0.58
CA HIS A 20 -1.17 11.21 1.01
C HIS A 20 -0.17 10.97 2.15
N GLY A 21 0.50 9.80 2.16
CA GLY A 21 1.39 9.39 3.26
C GLY A 21 0.68 9.13 4.59
N SER A 22 -0.63 9.29 4.66
CA SER A 22 -1.43 9.18 5.88
C SER A 22 -1.84 7.73 6.13
N ILE A 23 -0.84 6.88 6.34
CA ILE A 23 -0.98 5.46 6.64
C ILE A 23 -0.38 5.21 8.02
N LYS A 24 -1.18 4.73 8.97
CA LYS A 24 -0.68 4.33 10.28
C LYS A 24 -0.22 2.88 10.27
N ILE A 25 1.02 2.66 10.67
CA ILE A 25 1.62 1.34 10.81
C ILE A 25 1.89 1.08 12.30
N THR A 26 1.67 -0.14 12.74
CA THR A 26 2.08 -0.62 14.06
C THR A 26 3.58 -0.81 14.15
N LYS A 27 4.15 -0.82 15.37
CA LYS A 27 5.58 -1.12 15.60
C LYS A 27 6.02 -2.48 15.02
N HIS A 28 5.09 -3.40 14.80
CA HIS A 28 5.36 -4.72 14.21
C HIS A 28 5.17 -4.77 12.68
N GLY A 29 5.08 -3.61 12.00
CA GLY A 29 4.98 -3.55 10.54
C GLY A 29 3.61 -3.94 9.98
N LYS A 30 2.52 -3.86 10.75
CA LYS A 30 1.16 -4.06 10.23
C LYS A 30 0.49 -2.72 9.96
N ILE A 31 -0.09 -2.56 8.77
CA ILE A 31 -0.91 -1.41 8.42
C ILE A 31 -2.22 -1.48 9.24
N LEU A 32 -2.51 -0.43 9.99
CA LEU A 32 -3.66 -0.37 10.90
C LEU A 32 -4.84 0.35 10.22
N GLU A 33 -4.60 1.57 9.77
CA GLU A 33 -5.62 2.46 9.24
C GLU A 33 -4.99 3.46 8.25
N VAL A 34 -5.82 3.89 7.29
CA VAL A 34 -5.48 4.92 6.31
C VAL A 34 -6.43 6.08 6.48
N TYR A 35 -5.92 7.29 6.34
CA TYR A 35 -6.74 8.48 6.32
C TYR A 35 -7.40 8.64 4.95
N ASP A 36 -8.72 8.64 4.94
CA ASP A 36 -9.51 8.98 3.77
C ASP A 36 -9.62 10.50 3.67
N VAL A 37 -8.92 11.08 2.70
CA VAL A 37 -8.90 12.53 2.45
C VAL A 37 -10.25 13.09 1.98
N HIS A 38 -11.12 12.26 1.40
CA HIS A 38 -12.44 12.71 0.94
C HIS A 38 -13.45 12.75 2.08
N ARG A 39 -13.38 11.76 2.98
CA ARG A 39 -14.29 11.64 4.12
C ARG A 39 -13.74 12.26 5.40
N HIS A 40 -12.47 12.68 5.39
CA HIS A 40 -11.74 13.19 6.55
C HIS A 40 -11.75 12.25 7.77
N ILE A 41 -11.72 10.93 7.55
CA ILE A 41 -11.76 9.91 8.61
C ILE A 41 -10.59 8.92 8.51
N TRP A 42 -10.23 8.33 9.64
CA TRP A 42 -9.36 7.15 9.66
C TRP A 42 -10.19 5.89 9.45
N SER A 43 -9.79 5.05 8.50
CA SER A 43 -10.50 3.81 8.17
C SER A 43 -9.58 2.59 8.28
N LYS A 44 -10.03 1.63 9.10
CA LYS A 44 -9.41 0.31 9.23
C LYS A 44 -9.88 -0.57 8.06
N GLY A 45 -8.92 -1.11 7.30
CA GLY A 45 -9.20 -1.98 6.14
C GLY A 45 -9.19 -1.27 4.78
N LEU A 46 -9.34 0.06 4.73
CA LEU A 46 -9.25 0.83 3.48
C LEU A 46 -7.88 0.66 2.80
N ALA A 47 -6.81 0.54 3.58
CA ALA A 47 -5.47 0.27 3.06
C ALA A 47 -5.42 -1.00 2.20
N GLY A 48 -6.09 -2.06 2.62
CA GLY A 48 -6.14 -3.32 1.89
C GLY A 48 -6.89 -3.19 0.57
N LEU A 49 -7.96 -2.39 0.56
CA LEU A 49 -8.73 -2.10 -0.65
C LEU A 49 -7.92 -1.28 -1.64
N ILE A 50 -7.25 -0.21 -1.18
CA ILE A 50 -6.39 0.63 -2.02
C ILE A 50 -5.25 -0.20 -2.61
N ILE A 51 -4.56 -1.00 -1.80
CA ILE A 51 -3.50 -1.90 -2.30
C ILE A 51 -4.06 -2.85 -3.36
N LYS A 52 -5.21 -3.48 -3.09
CA LYS A 52 -5.86 -4.40 -4.04
C LYS A 52 -6.21 -3.71 -5.35
N GLU A 53 -6.72 -2.48 -5.29
CA GLU A 53 -7.10 -1.70 -6.46
C GLU A 53 -5.87 -1.30 -7.29
N GLU A 54 -4.83 -0.74 -6.66
CA GLU A 54 -3.59 -0.36 -7.35
C GLU A 54 -2.87 -1.56 -7.97
N CYS A 55 -2.89 -2.72 -7.29
CA CYS A 55 -2.32 -3.95 -7.85
C CYS A 55 -3.13 -4.46 -9.05
N LYS A 56 -4.47 -4.41 -8.99
CA LYS A 56 -5.33 -4.77 -10.13
C LYS A 56 -5.15 -3.84 -11.32
N ASN A 57 -5.01 -2.54 -11.07
CA ASN A 57 -4.72 -1.54 -12.12
C ASN A 57 -3.38 -1.80 -12.82
N ALA A 58 -2.46 -2.52 -12.17
CA ALA A 58 -1.17 -2.92 -12.70
C ALA A 58 -1.13 -4.37 -13.22
N ASP A 59 -2.28 -5.03 -13.37
CA ASP A 59 -2.41 -6.43 -13.83
C ASP A 59 -1.65 -7.45 -12.96
N LEU A 60 -1.51 -7.17 -11.66
CA LEU A 60 -0.89 -8.11 -10.73
C LEU A 60 -1.85 -9.23 -10.30
N LYS A 61 -1.29 -10.42 -10.07
CA LYS A 61 -2.01 -11.56 -9.49
C LYS A 61 -2.23 -11.38 -8.00
N GLU A 62 -3.26 -12.01 -7.44
CA GLU A 62 -3.63 -11.82 -6.04
C GLU A 62 -2.53 -12.20 -5.04
N TRP A 63 -1.69 -13.18 -5.35
CA TRP A 63 -0.55 -13.55 -4.51
C TRP A 63 0.54 -12.45 -4.47
N GLU A 64 0.62 -11.59 -5.50
CA GLU A 64 1.58 -10.47 -5.58
C GLU A 64 1.18 -9.31 -4.65
N PHE A 65 -0.07 -9.24 -4.22
CA PHE A 65 -0.56 -8.15 -3.36
C PHE A 65 0.13 -8.15 -1.99
N ALA A 66 0.49 -9.34 -1.50
CA ALA A 66 1.25 -9.49 -0.26
C ALA A 66 2.67 -8.91 -0.41
N HIS A 67 3.30 -9.06 -1.57
CA HIS A 67 4.60 -8.48 -1.86
C HIS A 67 4.53 -6.95 -1.91
N VAL A 68 3.55 -6.39 -2.64
CA VAL A 68 3.33 -4.93 -2.68
C VAL A 68 3.05 -4.36 -1.28
N ARG A 69 2.23 -5.02 -0.47
CA ARG A 69 1.99 -4.61 0.93
C ARG A 69 3.28 -4.54 1.73
N ASN A 70 4.16 -5.52 1.59
CA ASN A 70 5.45 -5.52 2.27
C ASN A 70 6.33 -4.34 1.81
N TYR A 71 6.30 -4.00 0.52
CA TYR A 71 6.97 -2.81 0.00
C TYR A 71 6.38 -1.52 0.57
N VAL A 72 5.05 -1.38 0.65
CA VAL A 72 4.41 -0.22 1.29
C VAL A 72 4.89 -0.05 2.74
N ILE A 73 4.95 -1.14 3.51
CA ILE A 73 5.44 -1.11 4.89
C ILE A 73 6.92 -0.72 4.94
N LYS A 74 7.76 -1.29 4.07
CA LYS A 74 9.19 -0.96 4.01
C LYS A 74 9.43 0.51 3.68
N GLU A 75 8.75 1.06 2.67
CA GLU A 75 8.93 2.46 2.27
C GLU A 75 8.46 3.45 3.36
N LEU A 76 7.48 3.08 4.20
CA LEU A 76 7.00 3.92 5.30
C LEU A 76 7.81 3.78 6.60
N LEU A 77 8.61 2.72 6.73
CA LEU A 77 9.50 2.48 7.88
C LEU A 77 10.97 2.75 7.55
N SER A 78 11.30 3.05 6.30
CA SER A 78 12.63 3.45 5.84
C SER A 78 12.87 4.93 6.07
#